data_AF-A0A538DE14-F1
#
_entry.id   AF-A0A538DE14-F1
#
_cell.length_a   1.000
_cell.length_b   1.000
_cell.length_c   1.000
_cell.angle_alpha   90.00
_cell.angle_beta   90.00
_cell.angle_gamma   90.00
#
_symmetry.space_group_name_H-M   'P 1'
#
loop_
_entity.id
_entity.type
_entity.pdbx_description
1 polymer ?
#
loop_
_entity_poly.entity_id
_entity_poly.type
_entity_poly.pdbx_seq_one_letter_code
_entity_poly.pdbx_strand_id
1 'polypeptide(L)'
;NVNGKVLLYADKVTQAIQEAMDETNRRRSIQLAYNEEQGITPETIVKGVSDIAEFLSLESPTVPKSKRRRGRKDVEGMAPGELDRLIIELEEEMFAAAEELRFEYAAKLRDEIKELRRELVAAASMPASA
;
A
#
# COMPACT_ATOMS: atom_id res chain seq x y z
N ASN A 1 9.48 13.38 13.65
CA ASN A 1 8.62 13.49 12.44
C ASN A 1 8.50 14.93 12.04
N VAL A 2 8.95 15.27 10.84
CA VAL A 2 8.97 16.65 10.33
C VAL A 2 7.54 17.20 10.15
N ASN A 3 6.66 16.39 9.55
CA ASN A 3 5.27 16.77 9.26
C ASN A 3 4.23 15.93 10.03
N GLY A 4 4.62 15.32 11.15
CA GLY A 4 3.71 14.51 11.96
C GLY A 4 2.64 15.39 12.61
N LYS A 5 1.37 15.14 12.30
CA LYS A 5 0.20 15.79 12.91
C LYS A 5 -0.80 14.74 13.35
N VAL A 6 -1.39 14.94 14.53
CA VAL A 6 -2.47 14.11 15.07
C VAL A 6 -3.72 14.98 15.18
N LEU A 7 -4.85 14.45 14.74
CA LEU A 7 -6.17 15.05 14.92
C LEU A 7 -6.96 14.13 15.84
N LEU A 8 -7.36 14.65 17.00
CA LEU A 8 -8.16 13.92 17.98
C LEU A 8 -9.59 14.47 17.95
N TYR A 9 -10.55 13.66 17.56
CA TYR A 9 -11.97 14.03 17.59
C TYR A 9 -12.58 13.61 18.93
N ALA A 10 -13.00 14.58 19.73
CA ALA A 10 -13.66 14.35 21.01
C ALA A 10 -14.58 15.53 21.34
N ASP A 11 -15.74 15.26 21.95
CA ASP A 11 -16.69 16.30 22.34
C ASP A 11 -16.17 17.16 23.51
N LYS A 12 -15.29 16.59 24.33
CA LYS A 12 -14.63 17.27 25.45
C LYS A 12 -13.21 16.77 25.65
N VAL A 13 -12.36 17.64 26.18
CA VAL A 13 -11.02 17.27 26.64
C VAL A 13 -11.18 16.54 27.98
N THR A 14 -10.89 15.25 27.99
CA THR A 14 -10.81 14.46 29.22
C THR A 14 -9.44 14.64 29.88
N GLN A 15 -9.31 14.27 31.15
CA GLN A 15 -8.03 14.34 31.86
C GLN A 15 -6.92 13.56 31.14
N ALA A 16 -7.21 12.36 30.64
CA ALA A 16 -6.24 11.56 29.88
C ALA A 16 -5.79 12.26 28.56
N ILE A 17 -6.72 12.93 27.88
CA ILE A 17 -6.38 13.72 26.67
C ILE A 17 -5.48 14.88 27.04
N GLN A 18 -5.81 15.58 28.12
CA GLN A 18 -5.01 16.70 28.62
C GLN A 18 -3.59 16.25 28.97
N GLU A 19 -3.44 15.18 29.75
CA GLU A 19 -2.13 14.62 30.12
C GLU A 19 -1.31 14.20 28.90
N ALA A 20 -1.94 13.56 27.90
CA ALA A 20 -1.28 13.16 26.67
C ALA A 20 -0.83 14.38 25.84
N MET A 21 -1.65 15.42 25.75
CA MET A 21 -1.31 16.66 25.06
C MET A 21 -0.15 17.39 25.76
N ASP A 22 -0.20 17.49 27.08
CA ASP A 22 0.81 18.19 27.88
C ASP A 22 2.17 17.49 27.78
N GLU A 23 2.22 16.17 27.90
CA GLU A 23 3.46 15.41 27.75
C GLU A 23 4.00 15.49 26.30
N THR A 24 3.11 15.48 25.30
CA THR A 24 3.51 15.67 23.90
C THR A 24 4.13 17.04 23.67
N ASN A 25 3.51 18.09 24.20
CA ASN A 25 3.99 19.46 24.08
C ASN A 25 5.30 19.66 24.83
N ARG A 26 5.43 19.11 26.04
CA ARG A 26 6.66 19.13 26.84
C ARG A 26 7.82 18.45 26.12
N ARG A 27 7.59 17.28 25.52
CA ARG A 27 8.64 16.59 24.73
C ARG A 27 9.01 17.38 23.49
N ARG A 28 8.03 17.95 22.78
CA ARG A 28 8.27 18.71 21.56
C ARG A 28 9.07 20.00 21.82
N SER A 29 8.82 20.71 22.92
CA SER A 29 9.60 21.90 23.26
C SER A 29 11.07 21.58 23.53
N ILE A 30 11.35 20.51 24.28
CA ILE A 30 12.73 20.04 24.54
C ILE A 30 13.42 19.66 23.23
N GLN A 31 12.73 18.95 22.34
CA GLN A 31 13.29 18.57 21.03
C GLN A 31 13.61 19.78 20.16
N LEU A 32 12.74 20.81 20.14
CA LEU A 32 12.98 22.02 19.38
C LEU A 32 14.17 22.81 19.93
N ALA A 33 14.25 22.98 21.25
CA ALA A 33 15.37 23.67 21.88
C ALA A 33 16.70 22.95 21.62
N TYR A 34 16.73 21.63 21.79
CA TYR A 34 17.92 20.84 21.48
C TYR A 34 18.32 20.93 20.01
N ASN A 35 17.35 20.87 19.09
CA ASN A 35 17.63 20.99 17.67
C ASN A 35 18.19 22.37 17.31
N GLU A 36 17.67 23.44 17.91
CA GLU A 36 18.16 24.81 17.71
C GLU A 36 19.58 24.98 18.27
N GLU A 37 19.82 24.52 19.50
CA GLU A 37 21.13 24.57 20.15
C GLU A 37 22.21 23.78 19.38
N GLN A 38 21.82 22.67 18.75
CA GLN A 38 22.73 21.78 18.02
C GLN A 38 22.73 22.01 16.49
N GLY A 39 21.93 22.96 15.98
CA GLY A 39 21.81 23.22 14.54
C GLY A 39 21.23 22.04 13.74
N ILE A 40 20.41 21.19 14.35
CA ILE A 40 19.83 19.99 13.74
C ILE A 40 18.56 20.38 12.97
N THR A 41 18.55 20.11 11.66
CA THR A 41 17.33 20.20 10.84
C THR A 41 16.58 18.85 10.90
N PRO A 42 15.30 18.81 11.31
CA PRO A 42 14.55 17.56 11.36
C PRO A 42 14.38 16.96 9.97
N GLU A 43 14.75 15.68 9.82
CA GLU A 43 14.54 14.91 8.60
C GLU A 43 13.73 13.63 8.88
N THR A 44 13.08 13.10 7.85
CA THR A 44 12.32 11.84 7.96
C THR A 44 13.25 10.67 7.67
N ILE A 45 13.29 9.68 8.56
CA ILE A 45 14.10 8.48 8.36
C ILE A 45 13.52 7.67 7.20
N VAL A 46 14.31 7.44 6.16
CA VAL A 46 14.00 6.48 5.08
C VAL A 46 14.68 5.16 5.43
N LYS A 47 13.88 4.14 5.81
CA LYS A 47 14.40 2.78 6.00
C LYS A 47 14.17 1.99 4.72
N GLY A 48 15.25 1.49 4.11
CA GLY A 48 15.15 0.54 3.01
C GLY A 48 14.53 -0.76 3.48
N VAL A 49 13.65 -1.34 2.67
CA VAL A 49 13.24 -2.74 2.84
C VAL A 49 14.48 -3.56 2.50
N SER A 50 14.97 -4.38 3.43
CA SER A 50 16.14 -5.23 3.20
C SER A 50 15.95 -6.04 1.91
N ASP A 51 16.96 -6.08 1.04
CA ASP A 51 16.90 -6.79 -0.24
C ASP A 51 16.82 -8.30 -0.02
N ILE A 52 15.60 -8.82 0.12
CA ILE A 52 15.29 -10.25 0.14
C ILE A 52 15.57 -10.89 -1.24
N ALA A 53 15.75 -10.07 -2.29
CA ALA A 53 15.97 -10.50 -3.65
C ALA A 53 17.20 -11.43 -3.83
N GLU A 54 18.27 -11.23 -3.05
CA GLU A 54 19.49 -12.06 -3.14
C GLU A 54 19.31 -13.45 -2.49
N PHE A 55 18.39 -13.58 -1.54
CA PHE A 55 18.05 -14.86 -0.91
C PHE A 55 17.16 -15.74 -1.81
N LEU A 56 16.35 -15.11 -2.68
CA LEU A 56 15.32 -15.78 -3.47
C LEU A 56 15.79 -16.34 -4.81
N SER A 57 16.98 -15.96 -5.30
CA SER A 57 17.51 -16.50 -6.56
C SER A 57 17.98 -17.96 -6.48
N LEU A 58 17.98 -18.55 -5.28
CA LEU A 58 18.49 -19.91 -5.04
C LEU A 58 17.42 -21.00 -5.07
N GLU A 59 16.13 -20.64 -5.00
CA GLU A 59 15.03 -21.62 -4.99
C GLU A 59 14.13 -21.40 -6.20
N SER A 60 14.35 -22.22 -7.24
CA SER A 60 13.43 -22.32 -8.38
C SER A 60 12.51 -23.52 -8.21
N PRO A 61 11.28 -23.35 -7.71
CA PRO A 61 10.22 -24.32 -7.93
C PRO A 61 9.44 -23.91 -9.18
N THR A 62 9.45 -24.81 -10.16
CA THR A 62 8.62 -24.88 -11.37
C THR A 62 7.32 -24.06 -11.28
N VAL A 63 7.26 -22.94 -12.00
CA VAL A 63 6.03 -22.15 -12.16
C VAL A 63 4.99 -22.98 -12.91
N PRO A 64 3.80 -23.27 -12.33
CA PRO A 64 2.71 -23.85 -13.08
C PRO A 64 2.30 -22.86 -14.17
N LYS A 65 2.23 -23.32 -15.44
CA LYS A 65 1.65 -22.50 -16.51
C LYS A 65 0.16 -22.29 -16.23
N SER A 66 -0.18 -21.20 -15.55
CA SER A 66 -1.57 -20.76 -15.42
C SER A 66 -2.15 -20.60 -16.83
N LYS A 67 -3.20 -21.38 -17.11
CA LYS A 67 -3.91 -21.46 -18.39
C LYS A 67 -4.89 -20.28 -18.58
N ARG A 68 -4.70 -19.15 -17.91
CA ARG A 68 -5.64 -18.03 -17.90
C ARG A 68 -4.94 -16.69 -18.09
N ARG A 69 -4.23 -16.49 -19.20
CA ARG A 69 -4.10 -15.11 -19.71
C ARG A 69 -5.43 -14.77 -20.35
N ARG A 70 -6.35 -14.19 -19.58
CA ARG A 70 -7.48 -13.47 -20.17
C ARG A 70 -6.89 -12.17 -20.73
N GLY A 71 -6.94 -12.05 -22.05
CA GLY A 71 -6.38 -10.88 -22.72
C GLY A 71 -7.27 -9.66 -22.50
N ARG A 72 -6.78 -8.48 -22.85
CA ARG A 72 -7.53 -7.21 -22.87
C ARG A 72 -8.92 -7.29 -23.51
N LYS A 73 -9.08 -8.21 -24.47
CA LYS A 73 -10.36 -8.50 -25.16
C LYS A 73 -11.37 -9.31 -24.35
N ASP A 74 -10.93 -10.05 -23.34
CA ASP A 74 -11.81 -10.89 -22.50
C ASP A 74 -12.45 -10.09 -21.36
N VAL A 75 -11.91 -8.92 -21.04
CA VAL A 75 -12.40 -7.97 -20.01
C VAL A 75 -13.09 -6.75 -20.61
N GLU A 76 -12.93 -6.53 -21.93
CA GLU A 76 -13.63 -5.49 -22.70
C GLU A 76 -15.15 -5.77 -22.69
N GLY A 77 -15.90 -4.98 -21.91
CA GLY A 77 -17.36 -5.11 -21.78
C GLY A 77 -17.85 -5.82 -20.51
N MET A 78 -16.96 -6.22 -19.60
CA MET A 78 -17.36 -6.66 -18.26
C MET A 78 -18.00 -5.51 -17.47
N ALA A 79 -19.00 -5.83 -16.66
CA ALA A 79 -19.56 -4.84 -15.74
C ALA A 79 -18.48 -4.44 -14.70
N PRO A 80 -18.43 -3.17 -14.26
CA PRO A 80 -17.46 -2.73 -13.25
C PRO A 80 -17.43 -3.62 -11.99
N GLY A 81 -18.59 -4.10 -11.54
CA GLY A 81 -18.68 -5.01 -10.39
C GLY A 81 -18.17 -6.43 -10.64
N GLU A 82 -18.08 -6.90 -11.89
CA GLU A 82 -17.45 -8.19 -12.23
C GLU A 82 -15.93 -8.06 -12.30
N LEU A 83 -15.44 -6.93 -12.83
CA LEU A 83 -14.03 -6.55 -12.80
C LEU A 83 -13.50 -6.43 -11.37
N ASP A 84 -14.25 -5.80 -10.47
CA ASP A 84 -13.87 -5.70 -9.05
C ASP A 84 -13.72 -7.07 -8.38
N ARG A 85 -14.66 -8.00 -8.64
CA ARG A 85 -14.59 -9.36 -8.10
C ARG A 85 -13.37 -10.12 -8.62
N LEU A 86 -13.10 -10.01 -9.92
CA LEU A 86 -11.93 -10.62 -10.54
C LEU A 86 -10.62 -10.09 -9.94
N ILE A 87 -10.55 -8.77 -9.68
CA ILE A 87 -9.38 -8.16 -9.03
C ILE A 87 -9.18 -8.74 -7.63
N ILE A 88 -10.25 -8.89 -6.85
CA ILE A 88 -10.17 -9.48 -5.50
C ILE A 88 -9.67 -10.93 -5.56
N GLU A 89 -10.21 -11.75 -6.47
CA GLU A 89 -9.78 -13.15 -6.64
C GLU A 89 -8.29 -13.24 -7.01
N LEU A 90 -7.82 -12.39 -7.93
CA LEU A 90 -6.41 -12.36 -8.31
C LEU A 90 -5.51 -11.83 -7.19
N GLU A 91 -6.00 -10.90 -6.36
CA GLU A 91 -5.27 -10.42 -5.19
C GLU A 91 -5.09 -11.53 -4.16
N GLU A 92 -6.14 -12.29 -3.86
CA GLU A 92 -6.06 -13.47 -2.97
C GLU A 92 -5.06 -14.50 -3.52
N GLU A 93 -5.11 -14.80 -4.83
CA GLU A 93 -4.16 -15.72 -5.47
C GLU A 93 -2.72 -15.19 -5.43
N MET A 94 -2.53 -13.88 -5.60
CA MET A 94 -1.23 -13.23 -5.51
C MET A 94 -0.64 -13.33 -4.10
N PHE A 95 -1.45 -13.10 -3.06
CA PHE A 95 -1.02 -13.22 -1.67
C PHE A 95 -0.68 -14.67 -1.32
N ALA A 96 -1.52 -15.63 -1.71
CA ALA A 96 -1.23 -17.06 -1.53
C ALA A 96 0.08 -17.46 -2.23
N ALA A 97 0.32 -16.98 -3.46
CA ALA A 97 1.57 -17.21 -4.16
C ALA A 97 2.78 -16.59 -3.45
N ALA A 98 2.63 -15.42 -2.83
CA ALA A 98 3.69 -14.78 -2.05
C ALA A 98 3.99 -15.53 -0.74
N GLU A 99 2.96 -16.03 -0.05
CA GLU A 99 3.11 -16.87 1.15
C GLU A 99 3.84 -18.18 0.83
N GLU A 100 3.57 -18.76 -0.33
CA GLU A 100 4.26 -19.95 -0.84
C GLU A 100 5.61 -19.66 -1.51
N LEU A 101 6.15 -18.44 -1.38
CA LEU A 101 7.43 -18.00 -1.95
C LEU A 101 7.51 -18.08 -3.49
N ARG A 102 6.37 -18.13 -4.18
CA ARG A 102 6.26 -18.13 -5.65
C ARG A 102 6.25 -16.71 -6.23
N PHE A 103 7.31 -15.95 -5.98
CA PHE A 103 7.37 -14.51 -6.28
C PHE A 103 7.24 -14.15 -7.75
N GLU A 104 7.76 -14.96 -8.68
CA GLU A 104 7.55 -14.72 -10.12
C GLU A 104 6.07 -14.81 -10.51
N TYR A 105 5.34 -15.71 -9.86
CA TYR A 105 3.92 -15.87 -10.11
C TYR A 105 3.12 -14.72 -9.48
N ALA A 106 3.43 -14.37 -8.24
CA ALA A 106 2.87 -13.19 -7.59
C ALA A 106 3.14 -11.90 -8.37
N ALA A 107 4.35 -11.73 -8.94
CA ALA A 107 4.69 -10.57 -9.76
C ALA A 107 3.85 -10.49 -11.05
N LYS A 108 3.58 -11.63 -11.69
CA LYS A 108 2.71 -11.68 -12.88
C LYS A 108 1.27 -11.31 -12.53
N LEU A 109 0.74 -11.85 -11.43
CA LEU A 109 -0.60 -11.52 -10.94
C LEU A 109 -0.72 -10.03 -10.58
N ARG A 110 0.29 -9.46 -9.91
CA ARG A 110 0.36 -8.02 -9.60
C ARG A 110 0.26 -7.16 -10.86
N ASP A 111 1.01 -7.52 -11.90
CA ASP A 111 1.02 -6.75 -13.15
C ASP A 111 -0.32 -6.87 -13.88
N GLU A 112 -0.97 -8.03 -13.82
CA GLU A 112 -2.33 -8.26 -14.34
C GLU A 112 -3.38 -7.44 -13.58
N ILE A 113 -3.38 -7.48 -12.25
CA ILE A 113 -4.24 -6.66 -11.38
C ILE A 113 -4.07 -5.16 -11.69
N LYS A 114 -2.85 -4.72 -11.95
CA LYS A 114 -2.56 -3.31 -12.27
C LYS A 114 -3.21 -2.87 -13.58
N GLU A 115 -3.21 -3.72 -14.60
CA GLU A 115 -3.92 -3.43 -15.85
C GLU A 115 -5.44 -3.45 -15.66
N LEU A 116 -5.99 -4.42 -14.94
CA LEU A 116 -7.43 -4.49 -14.64
C LEU A 116 -7.92 -3.26 -13.85
N ARG A 117 -7.15 -2.81 -12.87
CA ARG A 117 -7.47 -1.58 -12.10
C ARG A 117 -7.47 -0.34 -12.98
N ARG A 118 -6.60 -0.24 -13.99
CA ARG A 118 -6.62 0.86 -14.97
C ARG A 118 -7.87 0.81 -15.84
N GLU A 119 -8.28 -0.37 -16.26
CA GLU A 119 -9.49 -0.57 -17.07
C GLU A 119 -10.76 -0.26 -16.30
N LEU A 120 -10.84 -0.65 -15.02
CA LEU A 120 -11.95 -0.27 -14.14
C LEU A 120 -12.09 1.25 -14.01
N VAL A 121 -10.96 1.96 -13.81
CA VAL A 121 -10.96 3.43 -13.75
C VAL A 121 -11.35 4.05 -15.10
N ALA A 122 -10.90 3.47 -16.22
CA ALA A 122 -11.29 3.92 -17.55
C ALA A 122 -12.80 3.70 -17.81
N ALA A 123 -13.35 2.55 -17.39
CA ALA A 123 -14.78 2.25 -17.49
C ALA A 123 -15.63 3.18 -16.61
N ALA A 124 -15.16 3.54 -15.42
CA ALA A 124 -15.85 4.45 -14.51
C ALA A 124 -15.78 5.93 -14.94
N SER A 125 -14.78 6.31 -15.76
CA SER A 125 -14.59 7.69 -16.24
C SER A 125 -15.22 7.96 -17.60
N MET A 126 -15.76 6.95 -18.27
CA MET A 126 -16.58 7.14 -19.48
C MET A 126 -17.95 7.70 -19.06
N PRO A 127 -18.37 8.89 -19.54
CA PRO A 127 -19.70 9.39 -19.25
C PRO A 127 -20.71 8.43 -19.86
N ALA A 128 -21.73 8.04 -19.08
CA ALA A 128 -22.89 7.33 -19.58
C ALA A 128 -23.48 8.16 -20.73
N SER A 129 -23.34 7.69 -21.97
CA SER A 129 -23.99 8.33 -23.11
C SER A 129 -25.50 8.22 -22.92
N ALA A 130 -26.16 9.37 -22.85
CA ALA A 130 -27.60 9.52 -22.96
C ALA A 130 -28.13 8.96 -24.28
#